data_AF-A0A2X3W6K9-F1
#
_entry.id   AF-A0A2X3W6K9-F1
#
_cell.length_a   1.000
_cell.length_b   1.000
_cell.length_c   1.000
_cell.angle_alpha   90.00
_cell.angle_beta   90.00
_cell.angle_gamma   90.00
#
_symmetry.space_group_name_H-M   'P 1'
#
loop_
_entity.id
_entity.type
_entity.pdbx_description
1 polymer ?
#
loop_
_entity_poly.entity_id
_entity_poly.type
_entity_poly.pdbx_seq_one_letter_code
_entity_poly.pdbx_strand_id
1 'polypeptide(L)' 'MDYLESLVAVFSHLTCIAIFYHLLVNLFDWSKLIKVTPENISRLKLCLLFISIAVGYLVSSFILSVLTLSQELFFAFK' A
#
# COMPACT_ATOMS: atom_id res chain seq x y z
N MET A 1 15.86 -7.97 19.12
CA MET A 1 16.04 -7.29 17.83
C MET A 1 14.74 -7.29 17.01
N ASP A 2 13.83 -8.21 17.31
CA ASP A 2 12.55 -8.47 16.63
C ASP A 2 11.55 -7.29 16.61
N TYR A 3 11.59 -6.41 17.62
CA TYR A 3 10.67 -5.27 17.71
C TYR A 3 10.96 -4.19 16.66
N LEU A 4 12.25 -3.97 16.32
CA LEU A 4 12.63 -2.99 15.31
C LEU A 4 12.24 -3.46 13.91
N GLU A 5 12.44 -4.75 13.62
CA GLU A 5 12.03 -5.35 12.35
C GLU A 5 10.51 -5.32 12.19
N SER A 6 9.77 -5.65 13.24
CA SER A 6 8.30 -5.57 13.27
C SER A 6 7.81 -4.13 13.05
N LEU A 7 8.46 -3.14 13.68
CA LEU A 7 8.16 -1.73 13.47
C LEU A 7 8.42 -1.30 12.02
N VAL A 8 9.57 -1.67 11.45
CA VAL A 8 9.92 -1.35 10.07
C VAL A 8 8.92 -1.96 9.09
N ALA A 9 8.48 -3.20 9.33
CA ALA A 9 7.44 -3.85 8.52
C ALA A 9 6.11 -3.08 8.58
N VAL A 10 5.64 -2.74 9.78
CA VAL A 10 4.39 -1.97 9.96
C VAL A 10 4.49 -0.59 9.31
N PHE A 11 5.61 0.12 9.47
CA PHE A 11 5.84 1.41 8.83
C PHE A 11 5.89 1.30 7.30
N SER A 12 6.52 0.26 6.77
CA SER A 12 6.56 -0.02 5.32
C SER A 12 5.14 -0.22 4.77
N HIS A 13 4.34 -1.06 5.44
CA HIS A 13 2.94 -1.28 5.05
C HIS A 13 2.14 0.03 5.08
N LEU A 14 2.21 0.77 6.19
CA LEU A 14 1.44 2.01 6.35
C LEU A 14 1.83 3.07 5.31
N THR A 15 3.12 3.21 5.03
CA THR A 15 3.63 4.14 4.01
C THR A 15 3.16 3.75 2.62
N CYS A 16 3.22 2.46 2.27
CA CYS A 16 2.78 1.98 0.97
C CYS A 16 1.27 2.18 0.77
N ILE A 17 0.46 1.88 1.80
CA ILE A 17 -0.98 2.12 1.80
C ILE A 17 -1.29 3.61 1.61
N ALA A 18 -0.57 4.50 2.32
CA ALA A 18 -0.74 5.94 2.19
C ALA A 18 -0.41 6.45 0.78
N ILE A 19 0.68 5.96 0.18
CA ILE A 19 1.07 6.30 -1.19
C ILE A 19 0.01 5.83 -2.19
N PHE A 20 -0.47 4.59 -2.07
CA PHE A 20 -1.51 4.06 -2.95
C PHE A 20 -2.84 4.82 -2.81
N TYR A 21 -3.22 5.19 -1.60
CA TYR A 21 -4.41 5.99 -1.37
C TYR A 21 -4.30 7.37 -2.01
N HIS A 22 -3.15 8.04 -1.82
CA HIS A 22 -2.89 9.32 -2.46
C HIS A 22 -2.92 9.20 -3.99
N LEU A 23 -2.34 8.13 -4.54
CA LEU A 23 -2.35 7.88 -5.98
C LEU A 23 -3.76 7.63 -6.50
N LEU A 24 -4.54 6.77 -5.85
CA LEU A 24 -5.92 6.49 -6.24
C LEU A 24 -6.77 7.75 -6.21
N VAL A 25 -6.69 8.56 -5.15
CA VAL A 25 -7.48 9.79 -5.02
C VAL A 25 -7.11 10.82 -6.08
N ASN A 26 -5.82 10.99 -6.40
CA ASN A 26 -5.35 12.12 -7.21
C ASN A 26 -5.07 11.78 -8.68
N LEU A 27 -4.79 10.52 -9.02
CA LEU A 27 -4.47 10.11 -10.38
C LEU A 27 -5.73 9.96 -11.25
N PHE A 28 -6.84 9.51 -10.63
CA PHE A 28 -8.08 9.24 -11.36
C PHE A 28 -9.10 10.36 -11.17
N ASP A 29 -9.71 10.77 -12.29
CA ASP A 29 -10.87 11.65 -12.28
C ASP A 29 -12.12 10.84 -11.93
N TRP A 30 -12.38 10.68 -10.63
CA TRP A 30 -13.49 9.88 -10.11
C TRP A 30 -14.87 10.37 -10.56
N SER A 31 -14.99 11.65 -10.95
CA SER A 31 -16.24 12.22 -11.47
C SER A 31 -16.62 11.65 -12.84
N LYS A 32 -15.63 11.14 -13.59
CA LYS A 32 -15.84 10.47 -14.89
C LYS A 32 -16.07 8.97 -14.75
N LEU A 33 -15.52 8.35 -13.71
CA LEU A 33 -15.66 6.91 -13.48
C LEU A 33 -17.00 6.56 -12.81
N ILE A 34 -17.44 7.38 -11.86
CA ILE A 34 -18.69 7.18 -11.15
C ILE A 34 -19.44 8.49 -10.99
N LYS A 35 -20.77 8.40 -10.79
CA LYS A 35 -21.59 9.57 -10.48
C LYS A 35 -21.24 10.07 -9.09
N VAL A 36 -20.43 11.13 -8.98
CA VAL A 36 -20.08 11.73 -7.68
C VAL A 36 -21.19 12.71 -7.25
N THR A 37 -21.79 12.45 -6.10
CA THR A 37 -22.74 13.34 -5.41
C THR A 37 -22.17 13.72 -4.04
N PRO A 38 -22.62 14.84 -3.43
CA PRO A 38 -22.17 15.24 -2.11
C PRO A 38 -22.35 14.15 -1.03
N GLU A 39 -23.38 13.30 -1.18
CA GLU A 39 -23.67 12.21 -0.25
C GLU A 39 -22.76 10.99 -0.44
N ASN A 40 -22.28 10.72 -1.66
CA ASN A 40 -21.51 9.52 -1.95
C ASN A 40 -19.99 9.74 -1.97
N ILE A 41 -19.53 11.00 -1.98
CA ILE A 41 -18.10 11.33 -2.03
C ILE A 41 -17.34 10.79 -0.81
N SER A 42 -17.97 10.76 0.37
CA SER A 42 -17.42 10.18 1.59
C SER A 42 -17.30 8.65 1.48
N ARG A 43 -18.33 7.99 0.94
CA ARG A 43 -18.35 6.54 0.70
C ARG A 43 -17.31 6.12 -0.34
N LEU A 44 -17.13 6.94 -1.39
CA LEU A 44 -16.07 6.75 -2.37
C LEU A 44 -14.69 6.78 -1.68
N LYS A 45 -14.40 7.82 -0.89
CA LYS A 45 -13.11 7.92 -0.18
C LYS A 45 -12.85 6.72 0.74
N LEU A 46 -13.86 6.23 1.45
CA LEU A 46 -13.75 5.01 2.25
C LEU A 46 -13.49 3.77 1.39
N CYS A 47 -14.14 3.64 0.23
CA CYS A 47 -13.89 2.56 -0.71
C CYS A 47 -12.44 2.59 -1.22
N LEU A 48 -11.94 3.77 -1.61
CA LEU A 48 -10.55 3.95 -2.02
C LEU A 48 -9.58 3.62 -0.89
N LEU A 49 -9.92 3.94 0.36
CA LEU A 49 -9.10 3.57 1.51
C LEU A 49 -9.00 2.04 1.65
N PHE A 50 -10.10 1.30 1.55
CA PHE A 50 -10.07 -0.16 1.59
C PHE A 50 -9.27 -0.77 0.45
N ILE A 51 -9.43 -0.26 -0.78
CA ILE A 51 -8.64 -0.70 -1.93
C ILE A 51 -7.15 -0.44 -1.69
N SER A 52 -6.82 0.72 -1.11
CA SER A 52 -5.44 1.09 -0.81
C SER A 52 -4.82 0.22 0.26
N ILE A 53 -5.60 -0.19 1.28
CA ILE A 53 -5.15 -1.14 2.29
C ILE A 53 -4.81 -2.47 1.64
N ALA A 54 -5.70 -3.01 0.79
CA ALA A 54 -5.48 -4.28 0.12
C ALA A 54 -4.25 -4.22 -0.81
N VAL A 55 -4.23 -3.26 -1.74
CA VAL A 55 -3.16 -3.16 -2.75
C VAL A 55 -1.84 -2.71 -2.12
N GLY A 56 -1.86 -1.71 -1.25
CA GLY A 56 -0.65 -1.22 -0.57
C GLY A 56 -0.01 -2.28 0.33
N TYR A 57 -0.81 -3.08 1.02
CA TYR A 57 -0.30 -4.23 1.78
C TYR A 57 0.33 -5.30 0.87
N LEU A 58 -0.34 -5.66 -0.24
CA LEU A 58 0.17 -6.63 -1.21
C LEU A 58 1.51 -6.19 -1.79
N VAL A 59 1.62 -4.94 -2.23
CA VAL A 59 2.85 -4.39 -2.82
C VAL A 59 3.97 -4.30 -1.79
N SER A 60 3.68 -3.83 -0.58
CA SER A 60 4.67 -3.77 0.49
C SER A 60 5.17 -5.17 0.88
N SER A 61 4.28 -6.16 0.99
CA SER A 61 4.64 -7.55 1.29
C SER A 61 5.50 -8.17 0.18
N PHE A 62 5.17 -7.88 -1.08
CA PHE A 62 5.98 -8.30 -2.23
C PHE A 62 7.40 -7.72 -2.16
N ILE A 63 7.54 -6.41 -1.91
CA ILE A 63 8.84 -5.75 -1.80
C ILE A 63 9.68 -6.37 -0.67
N LEU A 64 9.08 -6.57 0.52
CA LEU A 64 9.78 -7.21 1.64
C LEU A 64 10.24 -8.63 1.28
N SER A 65 9.39 -9.41 0.61
CA SER A 65 9.75 -10.77 0.16
C SER A 65 10.92 -10.76 -0.82
N VAL A 66 10.95 -9.81 -1.76
CA VAL A 66 12.07 -9.65 -2.70
C VAL A 66 13.35 -9.26 -1.97
N LEU A 67 13.27 -8.39 -0.96
CA LEU A 67 14.44 -8.01 -0.15
C LEU A 67 14.99 -9.20 0.64
N THR A 68 14.13 -9.99 1.29
CA THR A 68 14.53 -11.20 2.00
C THR A 68 15.19 -12.20 1.05
N LEU A 69 14.57 -12.49 -0.11
CA LEU A 69 15.15 -13.38 -1.12
C LEU A 69 16.51 -12.87 -1.62
N SER A 70 16.64 -11.56 -1.85
CA SER A 70 17.90 -10.96 -2.29
C SER A 70 19.01 -11.11 -1.25
N GLN A 71 18.69 -10.97 0.04
CA GLN A 71 19.63 -11.19 1.13
C GLN A 71 20.06 -12.65 1.21
N GLU A 72 19.11 -13.59 1.17
CA GLU A 72 19.38 -15.03 1.20
C GLU A 72 20.30 -15.46 0.05
N LEU A 73 20.02 -15.00 -1.17
CA LEU A 73 20.87 -15.28 -2.34
C LEU A 73 22.27 -14.68 -2.16
N PHE A 74 22.39 -13.43 -1.69
CA PHE A 74 23.68 -12.80 -1.46
C PHE A 74 24.54 -13.57 -0.45
N PHE A 75 23.94 -14.11 0.62
CA PHE A 75 24.65 -14.95 1.58
C PHE A 75 24.96 -16.35 1.05
N ALA A 76 24.12 -16.92 0.18
CA ALA A 76 24.34 -18.24 -0.40
C ALA A 76 25.50 -18.28 -1.43
N PHE A 77 25.78 -17.17 -2.11
CA PHE A 77 26.85 -17.04 -3.10
C PHE A 77 28.14 -16.41 -2.55
N LYS A 78 28.19 -16.11 -1.25
CA LYS A 78 29.38 -15.64 -0.53
C LYS A 78 30.02 -16.77 0.26
#